data_AF-A0A4Y8S4G4-F1
#
_entry.id   AF-A0A4Y8S4G4-F1
#
_cell.length_a   1.000
_cell.length_b   1.000
_cell.length_c   1.000
_cell.angle_alpha   90.00
_cell.angle_beta   90.00
_cell.angle_gamma   90.00
#
_symmetry.space_group_name_H-M   'P 1'
#
loop_
_entity.id
_entity.type
_entity.pdbx_description
1 polymer ?
#
loop_
_entity_poly.entity_id
_entity_poly.type
_entity_poly.pdbx_seq_one_letter_code
_entity_poly.pdbx_strand_id
1 'polypeptide(L)'
;MPHIRKLLWYFYKPILLWNSAFTLTCLGLVCYYGGKVAGFVLFFKLMGYASTTFLQSYTAKNVYMFYRNAGYSVRRMYAYTYAMDLTIYFFLLTVCLLLLK
;
A
#
# COMPACT_ATOMS: atom_id res chain seq x y z
N MET A 1 -22.49 11.87 -11.49
CA MET A 1 -21.67 10.67 -11.78
C MET A 1 -21.45 9.82 -10.52
N PRO A 2 -22.44 9.05 -10.03
CA PRO A 2 -22.33 8.27 -8.79
C PRO A 2 -21.54 6.95 -8.90
N HIS A 3 -21.18 6.50 -10.10
CA HIS A 3 -20.52 5.20 -10.31
C HIS A 3 -18.98 5.23 -10.15
N ILE A 4 -18.34 6.39 -10.34
CA ILE A 4 -16.87 6.53 -10.26
C ILE A 4 -16.37 6.23 -8.85
N ARG A 5 -17.09 6.69 -7.81
CA ARG A 5 -16.74 6.43 -6.41
C ARG A 5 -16.74 4.94 -6.06
N LYS A 6 -17.73 4.19 -6.56
CA LYS A 6 -17.79 2.74 -6.36
C LYS A 6 -16.62 2.05 -7.06
N LEU A 7 -16.32 2.46 -8.29
CA LEU A 7 -15.19 1.93 -9.05
C LEU A 7 -13.87 2.14 -8.29
N LEU A 8 -13.61 3.38 -7.86
CA LEU A 8 -12.44 3.75 -7.06
C LEU A 8 -12.33 2.91 -5.80
N TRP A 9 -13.44 2.72 -5.10
CA TRP A 9 -13.48 1.91 -3.88
C TRP A 9 -13.11 0.45 -4.13
N TYR A 10 -13.61 -0.17 -5.22
CA TYR A 10 -13.25 -1.54 -5.58
C TYR A 10 -11.77 -1.70 -5.93
N PHE A 11 -11.16 -0.68 -6.55
CA PHE A 11 -9.73 -0.68 -6.85
C PHE A 11 -8.88 -0.46 -5.58
N TYR A 12 -9.32 0.43 -4.69
CA TYR A 12 -8.56 0.83 -3.52
C TYR A 12 -8.66 -0.16 -2.36
N LYS A 13 -9.82 -0.82 -2.17
CA LYS A 13 -10.07 -1.75 -1.07
C LYS A 13 -9.03 -2.88 -0.95
N PRO A 14 -8.69 -3.65 -2.01
CA PRO A 14 -7.69 -4.71 -1.90
C PRO A 14 -6.27 -4.15 -1.65
N ILE A 15 -5.93 -3.01 -2.27
CA ILE A 15 -4.64 -2.35 -2.04
C ILE A 15 -4.50 -1.93 -0.58
N LEU A 16 -5.55 -1.30 -0.03
CA LEU A 16 -5.56 -0.82 1.34
C LEU A 16 -5.45 -1.98 2.33
N LEU A 17 -6.24 -3.04 2.16
CA LEU A 17 -6.20 -4.21 3.05
C LEU A 17 -4.84 -4.92 3.02
N TRP A 18 -4.25 -5.08 1.84
CA TRP A 18 -2.96 -5.75 1.70
C TRP A 18 -1.83 -4.89 2.24
N ASN A 19 -1.80 -3.59 1.91
CA ASN A 19 -0.77 -2.69 2.38
C ASN A 19 -0.86 -2.43 3.88
N SER A 20 -2.06 -2.37 4.46
CA SER A 20 -2.24 -2.23 5.91
C SER A 20 -1.76 -3.46 6.66
N ALA A 21 -2.01 -4.67 6.16
CA ALA A 21 -1.45 -5.90 6.72
C ALA A 21 0.09 -5.84 6.73
N PHE A 22 0.72 -5.47 5.60
CA PHE A 22 2.16 -5.28 5.53
C PHE A 22 2.67 -4.19 6.49
N THR A 23 1.97 -3.05 6.61
CA THR A 23 2.30 -1.98 7.57
C THR A 23 2.31 -2.53 9.01
N LEU A 24 1.27 -3.26 9.40
CA LEU A 24 1.13 -3.80 10.75
C LEU A 24 2.20 -4.86 11.05
N THR A 25 2.45 -5.79 10.13
CA THR A 25 3.52 -6.79 10.28
C THR A 25 4.88 -6.13 10.38
N CYS A 26 5.15 -5.12 9.55
CA CYS A 26 6.38 -4.36 9.58
C CYS A 26 6.58 -3.63 10.91
N LEU A 27 5.57 -2.90 11.39
CA LEU A 27 5.63 -2.22 12.67
C LEU A 27 5.78 -3.21 13.84
N GLY A 28 5.04 -4.32 13.83
CA GLY A 28 5.16 -5.37 14.85
C GLY A 28 6.57 -5.94 14.96
N LEU A 29 7.23 -6.19 13.82
CA LEU A 29 8.62 -6.64 13.78
C LEU A 29 9.58 -5.58 14.32
N VAL A 30 9.41 -4.30 13.96
CA VAL A 30 10.23 -3.21 14.51
C VAL A 30 10.02 -3.07 16.01
N CYS A 31 8.78 -3.19 16.49
CA CYS A 31 8.52 -3.02 17.91
C CYS A 31 8.99 -4.24 18.75
N TYR A 32 9.13 -5.44 18.17
CA TYR A 32 9.71 -6.62 18.85
C TYR A 32 11.25 -6.68 18.80
N TYR A 33 11.86 -6.44 17.63
CA TYR A 33 13.31 -6.54 17.44
C TYR A 33 14.06 -5.20 17.61
N GLY A 34 13.32 -4.10 17.79
CA GLY A 34 13.85 -2.74 17.93
C GLY A 34 14.24 -2.07 16.60
N GLY A 35 14.70 -0.83 16.71
CA GLY A 35 15.01 0.03 15.55
C GLY A 35 16.15 -0.44 14.65
N LYS A 36 16.96 -1.43 15.07
CA LYS A 36 18.04 -2.00 14.26
C LYS A 36 17.54 -2.71 12.99
N VAL A 37 16.29 -3.21 13.01
CA VAL A 37 15.70 -3.95 11.90
C VAL A 37 14.92 -3.04 10.94
N ALA A 38 14.81 -1.73 11.22
CA ALA A 38 14.00 -0.80 10.44
C ALA A 38 14.35 -0.79 8.93
N GLY A 39 15.63 -0.87 8.57
CA GLY A 39 16.06 -0.94 7.17
C GLY A 39 15.62 -2.24 6.47
N PHE A 40 15.70 -3.37 7.16
CA PHE A 40 15.28 -4.68 6.63
C PHE A 40 13.75 -4.75 6.48
N VAL A 41 13.01 -4.22 7.45
CA VAL A 41 11.55 -4.14 7.40
C VAL A 41 11.08 -3.24 6.25
N LEU A 42 11.78 -2.14 5.97
CA LEU A 42 11.48 -1.27 4.84
C LEU A 42 11.61 -2.01 3.50
N PHE A 43 12.61 -2.89 3.34
CA PHE A 43 12.71 -3.74 2.16
C PHE A 43 11.50 -4.66 2.00
N PHE A 44 11.04 -5.30 3.09
CA PHE A 44 9.81 -6.09 3.08
C PHE A 44 8.57 -5.29 2.71
N LYS A 45 8.47 -4.04 3.16
CA LYS A 45 7.38 -3.13 2.82
C LYS A 45 7.35 -2.84 1.30
N LEU A 46 8.51 -2.59 0.69
CA LEU A 46 8.63 -2.40 -0.76
C LEU A 46 8.29 -3.66 -1.56
N MET A 47 8.71 -4.84 -1.08
CA MET A 47 8.26 -6.12 -1.65
C MET A 47 6.75 -6.28 -1.55
N GLY A 48 6.14 -5.81 -0.46
CA GLY A 48 4.69 -5.73 -0.28
C GLY A 48 4.01 -4.98 -1.43
N TYR A 49 4.53 -3.82 -1.85
CA TYR A 49 3.99 -3.06 -2.98
C TYR A 49 4.12 -3.79 -4.33
N ALA A 50 5.26 -4.44 -4.57
CA ALA A 50 5.44 -5.28 -5.75
C ALA A 50 4.42 -6.42 -5.79
N SER A 51 4.21 -7.10 -4.65
CA SER A 51 3.22 -8.18 -4.53
C SER A 51 1.79 -7.69 -4.75
N THR A 52 1.42 -6.48 -4.28
CA THR A 52 0.08 -5.92 -4.50
C THR A 52 -0.14 -5.59 -5.96
N THR A 53 0.86 -5.00 -6.62
CA THR A 53 0.80 -4.69 -8.05
C THR A 53 0.60 -5.97 -8.87
N PHE A 54 1.32 -7.04 -8.52
CA PHE A 54 1.20 -8.33 -9.18
C PHE A 54 -0.18 -8.97 -8.96
N LEU A 55 -0.63 -9.04 -7.71
CA LEU A 55 -1.94 -9.60 -7.33
C LEU A 55 -3.07 -8.88 -8.07
N GLN A 56 -3.04 -7.55 -8.10
CA GLN A 56 -4.08 -6.76 -8.73
C GLN A 56 -4.03 -6.81 -10.26
N SER A 57 -2.84 -6.95 -10.85
CA SER A 57 -2.70 -7.19 -12.29
C SER A 57 -3.28 -8.53 -12.71
N TYR A 58 -3.25 -9.53 -11.82
CA TYR A 58 -3.83 -10.85 -12.06
C TYR A 58 -5.35 -10.86 -11.84
N THR A 59 -5.84 -10.31 -10.72
CA THR A 59 -7.26 -10.36 -10.34
C THR A 59 -8.14 -9.36 -11.07
N ALA A 60 -7.61 -8.20 -11.48
CA ALA A 60 -8.41 -7.05 -11.90
C ALA A 60 -8.30 -6.72 -13.40
N LYS A 61 -7.95 -7.68 -14.28
CA LYS A 61 -7.80 -7.44 -15.74
C LYS A 61 -8.96 -6.67 -16.38
N ASN A 62 -10.21 -7.03 -16.04
CA ASN A 62 -11.39 -6.36 -16.57
C ASN A 62 -11.52 -4.91 -16.06
N VAL A 63 -11.15 -4.68 -14.80
CA VAL A 63 -11.19 -3.37 -14.16
C VAL A 63 -10.16 -2.41 -14.79
N TYR A 64 -8.99 -2.93 -15.19
CA TYR A 64 -8.00 -2.14 -15.94
C TYR A 64 -8.54 -1.59 -17.26
N MET A 65 -9.34 -2.37 -18.00
CA MET A 65 -9.96 -1.89 -19.24
C MET A 65 -10.96 -0.77 -18.97
N PHE A 66 -11.76 -0.87 -17.91
CA PHE A 66 -12.70 0.20 -17.53
C PHE A 66 -12.00 1.51 -17.18
N TYR A 67 -10.91 1.47 -16.41
CA TYR A 67 -10.15 2.68 -16.06
C TYR A 67 -9.48 3.33 -17.25
N ARG A 68 -8.95 2.52 -18.17
CA ARG A 68 -8.34 3.01 -19.42
C ARG A 68 -9.39 3.64 -20.34
N ASN A 69 -10.57 3.03 -20.47
CA ASN A 69 -11.68 3.58 -21.27
C ASN A 69 -12.26 4.87 -20.67
N ALA A 70 -12.14 5.06 -19.35
CA ALA A 70 -12.51 6.29 -18.66
C ALA A 70 -11.42 7.39 -18.68
N GLY A 71 -10.28 7.17 -19.36
CA GLY A 71 -9.20 8.14 -19.48
C GLY A 71 -8.27 8.25 -18.25
N TYR A 72 -8.43 7.38 -17.25
CA TYR A 72 -7.59 7.40 -16.05
C TYR A 72 -6.30 6.58 -16.25
N SER A 73 -5.16 7.18 -15.87
CA SER A 73 -3.88 6.47 -15.83
C SER A 73 -3.76 5.64 -14.56
N VAL A 74 -3.92 4.33 -14.68
CA VAL A 74 -3.82 3.40 -13.54
C VAL A 74 -2.44 3.47 -12.86
N ARG A 75 -1.37 3.72 -13.62
CA ARG A 75 0.00 3.92 -13.07
C ARG A 75 0.06 5.08 -12.09
N ARG A 76 -0.61 6.20 -12.40
CA ARG A 76 -0.68 7.36 -11.49
C ARG A 76 -1.46 7.03 -10.22
N MET A 77 -2.53 6.25 -10.34
CA MET A 77 -3.33 5.82 -9.18
C MET A 77 -2.52 4.96 -8.21
N TYR A 78 -1.74 3.99 -8.71
CA TYR A 78 -0.80 3.24 -7.86
C TYR A 78 0.25 4.14 -7.25
N ALA A 79 0.87 5.03 -8.03
CA ALA A 79 1.91 5.93 -7.52
C ALA A 79 1.40 6.79 -6.35
N TYR A 80 0.22 7.40 -6.47
CA TYR A 80 -0.38 8.18 -5.39
C TYR A 80 -0.74 7.32 -4.17
N THR A 81 -1.29 6.12 -4.41
CA THR A 81 -1.70 5.22 -3.32
C THR A 81 -0.49 4.74 -2.53
N TYR A 82 0.58 4.32 -3.21
CA TYR A 82 1.82 3.88 -2.58
C TYR A 82 2.58 5.03 -1.92
N ALA A 83 2.60 6.23 -2.53
CA ALA A 83 3.20 7.39 -1.89
C ALA A 83 2.48 7.77 -0.59
N MET A 84 1.14 7.76 -0.58
CA MET A 84 0.35 8.04 0.61
C MET A 84 0.56 6.97 1.69
N ASP A 85 0.50 5.69 1.32
CA ASP A 85 0.73 4.58 2.25
C ASP A 85 2.14 4.59 2.84
N LEU A 86 3.17 4.89 2.03
CA LEU A 86 4.55 4.99 2.48
C LEU A 86 4.76 6.18 3.42
N THR A 87 4.09 7.31 3.17
CA THR A 87 4.10 8.47 4.07
C THR A 87 3.48 8.11 5.42
N ILE A 88 2.34 7.42 5.41
CA ILE A 88 1.68 6.93 6.63
C ILE A 88 2.58 5.94 7.37
N TYR A 89 3.20 5.00 6.66
CA TYR A 89 4.14 4.04 7.23
C TYR A 89 5.32 4.74 7.91
N PHE A 90 5.95 5.71 7.26
CA PHE A 90 7.05 6.47 7.86
C PHE A 90 6.62 7.21 9.11
N PHE A 91 5.46 7.87 9.07
CA PHE A 91 4.88 8.55 10.23
C PHE A 91 4.66 7.58 11.42
N LEU A 92 4.09 6.40 11.16
CA LEU A 92 3.90 5.39 12.20
C LEU A 92 5.22 4.80 12.71
N LEU A 93 6.21 4.63 11.83
CA LEU A 93 7.53 4.13 12.18
C LEU A 93 8.25 5.11 13.11
N THR A 94 8.25 6.41 12.80
CA THR A 94 8.83 7.43 13.70
C THR A 94 8.12 7.43 15.05
N VAL A 95 6.79 7.30 15.08
CA VAL A 95 6.04 7.20 16.34
C VAL A 95 6.41 5.95 17.13
N CYS A 96 6.45 4.73 16.54
CA CYS A 96 6.86 3.52 17.28
C CYS A 96 8.32 3.64 17.79
N LEU A 97 9.24 4.20 17.00
CA LEU A 97 10.64 4.40 17.45
C LEU A 97 10.78 5.42 18.58
N LEU A 98 9.96 6.46 18.62
CA LEU A 98 9.93 7.42 19.72
C LEU A 98 9.37 6.80 21.01
N LEU A 99 8.39 5.91 20.90
CA LEU A 99 7.80 5.21 22.06
C LEU A 99 8.68 4.09 22.62
N LEU A 100 9.59 3.53 21.82
CA LEU A 100 10.53 2.48 22.23
C LEU A 100 11.84 3.01 22.82
N LYS A 101 12.07 4.31 22.73
CA LYS A 101 13.15 5.00 23.45
C LYS A 101 12.73 5.26 24.89
#